data_AF-A0A951KMM6-F1
#
_entry.id   AF-A0A951KMM6-F1
#
_cell.length_a   1.000
_cell.length_b   1.000
_cell.length_c   1.000
_cell.angle_alpha   90.00
_cell.angle_beta   90.00
_cell.angle_gamma   90.00
#
_symmetry.space_group_name_H-M   'P 1'
#
loop_
_entity.id
_entity.type
_entity.pdbx_description
1 polymer ?
#
loop_
_entity_poly.entity_id
_entity_poly.type
_entity_poly.pdbx_seq_one_letter_code
_entity_poly.pdbx_strand_id
1 'polypeptide(L)'
;MAEQTSQRMPRGVIAIATLLIIGAFFTGGLGSLVPTSTLDEAGLPRSLLLTGALLTTVLAYGLLRMRRWAWGATLSFVIVQAVFVVLNTLVYGTAAYAGLAILLAIAAYMLQPSVRSAFFRRSAHQ
;
A
#
# COMPACT_ATOMS: atom_id res chain seq x y z
N MET A 1 -14.15 -13.91 -35.54
CA MET A 1 -14.55 -13.45 -34.20
C MET A 1 -13.30 -13.40 -33.35
N ALA A 2 -12.74 -12.21 -33.11
CA ALA A 2 -11.56 -12.07 -32.27
C ALA A 2 -11.98 -12.30 -30.82
N GLU A 3 -11.47 -13.37 -30.19
CA GLU A 3 -11.53 -13.53 -28.75
C GLU A 3 -10.86 -12.31 -28.11
N GLN A 4 -11.67 -11.37 -27.65
CA GLN A 4 -11.26 -10.44 -26.60
C GLN A 4 -10.96 -11.29 -25.37
N THR A 5 -9.74 -11.82 -25.30
CA THR A 5 -9.17 -12.37 -24.08
C THR A 5 -9.07 -11.20 -23.12
N SER A 6 -10.18 -10.95 -22.42
CA SER A 6 -10.30 -9.99 -21.35
C SER A 6 -9.19 -10.36 -20.37
N GLN A 7 -8.08 -9.62 -20.42
CA GLN A 7 -6.94 -9.77 -19.52
C GLN A 7 -7.46 -9.48 -18.11
N ARG A 8 -7.98 -10.53 -17.46
CA ARG A 8 -8.54 -10.46 -16.13
C ARG A 8 -7.44 -9.98 -15.19
N MET A 9 -7.71 -8.87 -14.53
CA MET A 9 -6.80 -8.41 -13.49
C MET A 9 -6.70 -9.49 -12.40
N PRO A 10 -5.50 -9.82 -11.89
CA PRO A 10 -5.37 -10.73 -10.76
C PRO A 10 -6.19 -10.16 -9.60
N ARG A 11 -7.15 -10.94 -9.11
CA ARG A 11 -8.11 -10.50 -8.08
C ARG A 11 -7.40 -9.99 -6.81
N GLY A 12 -6.22 -10.51 -6.48
CA GLY A 12 -5.47 -10.04 -5.32
C GLY A 12 -4.83 -8.66 -5.50
N VAL A 13 -4.56 -8.20 -6.73
CA VAL A 13 -4.12 -6.81 -6.96
C VAL A 13 -5.25 -5.84 -6.62
N ILE A 14 -6.49 -6.21 -6.95
CA ILE A 14 -7.69 -5.43 -6.57
C ILE A 14 -7.81 -5.40 -5.06
N ALA A 15 -7.69 -6.55 -4.39
CA ALA A 15 -7.75 -6.62 -2.92
C ALA A 15 -6.68 -5.76 -2.23
N ILE A 16 -5.44 -5.77 -2.72
CA ILE A 16 -4.35 -4.93 -2.20
C ILE A 16 -4.65 -3.45 -2.45
N ALA A 17 -5.10 -3.08 -3.65
CA ALA A 17 -5.46 -1.70 -3.96
C ALA A 17 -6.59 -1.21 -3.06
N THR A 18 -7.61 -2.04 -2.80
CA THR A 18 -8.71 -1.73 -1.88
C THR A 18 -8.19 -1.55 -0.45
N LEU A 19 -7.33 -2.45 0.04
CA LEU A 19 -6.70 -2.32 1.36
C LEU A 19 -5.90 -1.01 1.48
N LEU A 20 -5.13 -0.65 0.46
CA LEU A 20 -4.37 0.60 0.42
C LEU A 20 -5.30 1.83 0.40
N ILE A 21 -6.40 1.79 -0.35
CA ILE A 21 -7.40 2.87 -0.37
C ILE A 21 -8.04 3.04 1.00
N ILE A 22 -8.45 1.94 1.64
CA ILE A 22 -9.01 1.97 2.99
C ILE A 22 -7.98 2.56 3.96
N GLY A 23 -6.73 2.07 3.93
CA GLY A 23 -5.65 2.60 4.75
C GLY A 23 -5.39 4.09 4.52
N ALA A 24 -5.35 4.54 3.27
CA ALA A 24 -5.20 5.95 2.92
C ALA A 24 -6.36 6.80 3.44
N PHE A 25 -7.58 6.27 3.38
CA PHE A 25 -8.78 6.95 3.90
C PHE A 25 -8.74 7.09 5.41
N PHE A 26 -8.31 6.06 6.14
CA PHE A 26 -8.11 6.16 7.59
C PHE A 26 -6.99 7.14 7.95
N THR A 27 -5.82 7.06 7.30
CA THR A 27 -4.69 7.96 7.57
C THR A 27 -5.02 9.42 7.22
N GLY A 28 -5.66 9.64 6.07
CA GLY A 28 -6.11 10.97 5.65
C GLY A 28 -7.27 11.50 6.49
N GLY A 29 -8.18 10.61 6.90
CA GLY A 29 -9.29 10.91 7.80
C GLY A 29 -8.79 11.32 9.18
N LEU A 30 -7.81 10.61 9.76
CA LEU A 30 -7.14 11.02 10.99
C LEU A 30 -6.43 12.37 10.80
N GLY A 31 -5.72 12.55 9.69
CA GLY A 31 -5.09 13.83 9.36
C GLY A 31 -6.08 14.99 9.27
N SER A 32 -7.30 14.78 8.74
CA SER A 32 -8.29 15.84 8.51
C SER A 32 -9.22 16.10 9.69
N LEU A 33 -9.63 15.05 10.40
CA LEU A 33 -10.67 15.11 11.45
C LEU A 33 -10.08 15.30 12.85
N VAL A 34 -8.83 14.90 13.08
CA VAL A 34 -8.18 15.05 14.39
C VAL A 34 -7.66 16.49 14.53
N PRO A 35 -7.91 17.17 15.67
CA PRO A 35 -7.37 18.49 15.95
C PRO A 35 -5.84 18.53 15.84
N THR A 36 -5.29 19.62 15.34
CA THR A 36 -3.83 19.78 15.19
C THR A 36 -3.11 19.73 16.52
N SER A 37 -3.72 20.21 17.61
CA SER A 37 -3.15 20.14 18.96
C SER A 37 -2.88 18.72 19.42
N THR A 38 -3.83 17.80 19.23
CA THR A 38 -3.67 16.37 19.59
C THR A 38 -2.65 15.66 18.70
N LEU A 39 -2.47 16.11 17.46
CA LEU A 39 -1.47 15.56 16.53
C LEU A 39 -0.06 16.04 16.89
N ASP A 40 0.08 17.31 17.28
CA ASP A 40 1.36 17.88 17.71
C ASP A 40 1.82 17.29 19.04
N GLU A 41 0.90 17.05 19.99
CA GLU A 41 1.19 16.32 21.24
C GLU A 41 1.69 14.90 21.00
N ALA A 42 1.19 14.24 19.95
CA ALA A 42 1.64 12.91 19.53
C ALA A 42 2.90 12.95 18.63
N GLY A 43 3.46 14.14 18.34
CA GLY A 43 4.61 14.30 17.44
C GLY A 43 4.33 13.88 15.99
N LEU A 44 3.06 13.87 15.58
CA LEU A 44 2.60 13.41 14.26
C LEU A 44 2.14 14.61 13.43
N PRO A 45 3.05 15.29 12.71
CA PRO A 45 2.67 16.46 11.93
C PRO A 45 1.60 16.11 10.90
N ARG A 46 0.51 16.87 10.88
CA ARG A 46 -0.63 16.69 9.98
C ARG A 46 -0.20 16.56 8.50
N SER A 47 0.80 17.34 8.10
CA SER A 47 1.38 17.28 6.75
C SER A 47 1.93 15.89 6.41
N LEU A 48 2.51 15.18 7.36
CA LEU A 48 3.08 13.84 7.17
C LEU A 48 1.97 12.79 7.00
N LEU A 49 0.88 12.89 7.77
CA LEU A 49 -0.31 12.04 7.60
C LEU A 49 -0.98 12.24 6.24
N LEU A 50 -1.18 13.50 5.83
CA LEU A 50 -1.77 13.82 4.53
C LEU A 50 -0.87 13.40 3.36
N THR A 51 0.45 13.60 3.47
CA THR A 51 1.41 13.16 2.46
C THR A 51 1.45 11.64 2.37
N GLY A 52 1.41 10.94 3.51
CA GLY A 52 1.30 9.48 3.56
C GLY A 52 0.03 8.97 2.90
N ALA A 53 -1.12 9.59 3.16
CA ALA A 53 -2.38 9.25 2.51
C ALA A 53 -2.33 9.45 0.98
N LEU A 54 -1.76 10.57 0.52
CA LEU A 54 -1.56 10.84 -0.90
C LEU A 54 -0.66 9.80 -1.56
N LEU A 55 0.50 9.50 -0.98
CA LEU A 55 1.42 8.49 -1.48
C LEU A 55 0.74 7.11 -1.59
N THR A 56 -0.02 6.73 -0.56
CA THR A 56 -0.75 5.46 -0.52
C THR A 56 -1.84 5.39 -1.61
N THR A 57 -2.50 6.52 -1.87
CA THR A 57 -3.52 6.63 -2.93
C THR A 57 -2.90 6.55 -4.33
N VAL A 58 -1.75 7.21 -4.53
CA VAL A 58 -0.98 7.13 -5.78
C VAL A 58 -0.49 5.70 -6.03
N LEU A 59 -0.05 5.00 -4.98
CA LEU A 59 0.32 3.58 -5.03
C LEU A 59 -0.85 2.70 -5.44
N ALA A 60 -2.01 2.85 -4.79
CA ALA A 60 -3.22 2.11 -5.12
C ALA A 60 -3.66 2.35 -6.58
N TYR A 61 -3.60 3.59 -7.06
CA TYR A 61 -3.89 3.93 -8.45
C TYR A 61 -2.87 3.31 -9.42
N GLY A 62 -1.58 3.32 -9.06
CA GLY A 62 -0.52 2.67 -9.83
C GLY A 62 -0.71 1.16 -9.96
N LEU A 63 -1.16 0.51 -8.89
CA LEU A 63 -1.52 -0.91 -8.83
C LEU A 63 -2.70 -1.23 -9.75
N LEU A 64 -3.79 -0.43 -9.69
CA LEU A 64 -4.96 -0.59 -10.55
C LEU A 64 -4.60 -0.42 -12.03
N ARG A 65 -3.69 0.49 -12.35
CA ARG A 65 -3.19 0.69 -13.72
C ARG A 65 -2.15 -0.33 -14.17
N MET A 66 -1.79 -1.29 -13.31
CA MET A 66 -0.79 -2.34 -13.58
C MET A 66 0.54 -1.82 -14.12
N ARG A 67 1.03 -0.69 -13.62
CA ARG A 67 2.32 -0.17 -14.04
C ARG A 67 3.46 -1.02 -13.43
N ARG A 68 4.48 -1.34 -14.22
CA ARG A 68 5.72 -2.01 -13.76
C ARG A 68 6.36 -1.36 -12.54
N TRP A 69 6.35 -0.03 -12.47
CA TRP A 69 6.87 0.74 -11.33
C TRP A 69 6.03 0.58 -10.06
N ALA A 70 4.74 0.27 -10.18
CA ALA A 70 3.85 0.14 -9.03
C ALA A 70 4.17 -1.13 -8.22
N TRP A 71 4.61 -2.21 -8.89
CA TRP A 71 5.08 -3.41 -8.19
C TRP A 71 6.26 -3.08 -7.27
N GLY A 72 7.31 -2.44 -7.82
CA GLY A 72 8.48 -2.03 -7.04
C GLY A 72 8.14 -1.03 -5.95
N ALA A 73 7.30 -0.04 -6.25
CA ALA A 73 6.88 0.97 -5.27
C ALA A 73 6.05 0.37 -4.13
N THR A 74 5.17 -0.59 -4.40
CA THR A 74 4.36 -1.26 -3.37
C THR A 74 5.26 -2.10 -2.46
N LEU A 75 6.25 -2.80 -3.04
CA LEU A 75 7.19 -3.61 -2.28
C LEU A 75 8.08 -2.74 -1.39
N SER A 76 8.61 -1.64 -1.92
CA SER A 76 9.35 -0.64 -1.11
C SER A 76 8.47 -0.03 -0.01
N PHE A 77 7.22 0.31 -0.31
CA PHE A 77 6.29 0.84 0.67
C PHE A 77 6.00 -0.16 1.80
N VAL A 78 5.78 -1.43 1.46
CA VAL A 78 5.58 -2.51 2.45
C VAL A 78 6.80 -2.67 3.34
N ILE A 79 8.02 -2.62 2.78
CA ILE A 79 9.26 -2.68 3.55
C ILE A 79 9.37 -1.51 4.52
N VAL A 80 9.16 -0.27 4.04
CA VAL A 80 9.22 0.93 4.88
C VAL A 80 8.20 0.86 6.01
N GLN A 81 6.97 0.43 5.72
CA GLN A 81 5.93 0.25 6.73
C GLN A 81 6.28 -0.85 7.73
N ALA A 82 6.87 -1.97 7.29
CA ALA A 82 7.30 -3.03 8.19
C ALA A 82 8.40 -2.55 9.15
N VAL A 83 9.39 -1.79 8.63
CA VAL A 83 10.43 -1.16 9.45
C VAL A 83 9.81 -0.19 10.46
N PHE A 84 8.87 0.65 10.03
CA PHE A 84 8.17 1.57 10.93
C PHE A 84 7.40 0.84 12.04
N VAL A 85 6.69 -0.23 11.73
CA VAL A 85 5.98 -1.04 12.73
C VAL A 85 6.95 -1.67 13.73
N VAL A 86 8.09 -2.18 13.26
CA VAL A 86 9.13 -2.76 14.13
C VAL A 86 9.75 -1.68 15.02
N LEU A 87 10.13 -0.52 14.47
CA LEU A 87 10.66 0.59 15.24
C LEU A 87 9.65 1.11 16.27
N ASN A 88 8.38 1.24 15.89
CA ASN A 88 7.31 1.64 16.79
C ASN A 88 7.15 0.65 17.95
N THR A 89 7.27 -0.65 17.66
CA THR A 89 7.25 -1.70 18.69
C THR A 89 8.45 -1.59 19.65
N LEU A 90 9.64 -1.28 19.13
CA LEU A 90 10.86 -1.09 19.94
C LEU A 90 10.80 0.17 20.81
N VAL A 91 10.18 1.25 20.31
CA VAL A 91 10.10 2.55 21.01
C VAL A 91 8.95 2.60 22.02
N TYR A 92 7.76 2.15 21.63
CA TYR A 92 6.54 2.29 22.44
C TYR A 92 6.09 0.99 23.11
N GLY A 93 6.76 -0.14 22.85
CA GLY A 93 6.43 -1.46 23.42
C GLY A 93 5.13 -2.08 22.88
N THR A 94 4.36 -1.35 22.07
CA THR A 94 3.12 -1.82 21.47
C THR A 94 3.39 -2.53 20.15
N ALA A 95 3.32 -3.85 20.19
CA ALA A 95 3.54 -4.68 19.01
C ALA A 95 2.29 -4.76 18.13
N ALA A 96 2.32 -4.13 16.96
CA ALA A 96 1.25 -4.20 15.96
C ALA A 96 1.38 -5.47 15.10
N TYR A 97 1.31 -6.65 15.73
CA TYR A 97 1.48 -7.96 15.07
C TYR A 97 0.51 -8.18 13.90
N ALA A 98 -0.73 -7.69 14.03
CA ALA A 98 -1.73 -7.77 12.97
C ALA A 98 -1.30 -7.00 11.70
N GLY A 99 -0.75 -5.79 11.86
CA GLY A 99 -0.24 -5.00 10.74
C GLY A 99 0.97 -5.67 10.07
N LEU A 100 1.89 -6.21 10.87
CA LEU A 100 3.04 -6.97 10.39
C LEU A 100 2.63 -8.22 9.60
N ALA A 101 1.66 -8.99 10.10
CA ALA A 101 1.14 -10.17 9.41
C ALA A 101 0.51 -9.81 8.05
N ILE A 102 -0.25 -8.72 7.98
CA ILE A 102 -0.85 -8.22 6.73
C ILE A 102 0.25 -7.78 5.76
N LEU A 103 1.27 -7.03 6.22
CA LEU A 103 2.39 -6.60 5.39
C LEU A 103 3.17 -7.79 4.81
N LEU A 104 3.43 -8.81 5.63
CA LEU A 104 4.07 -10.05 5.19
C LEU A 104 3.21 -10.81 4.16
N ALA A 105 1.89 -10.89 4.38
CA ALA A 105 0.98 -11.51 3.42
C ALA A 105 0.97 -10.77 2.07
N ILE A 106 0.97 -9.43 2.10
CA ILE A 106 1.05 -8.60 0.88
C ILE A 106 2.40 -8.78 0.17
N ALA A 107 3.51 -8.78 0.91
CA ALA A 107 4.84 -9.02 0.35
C ALA A 107 4.94 -10.40 -0.30
N ALA A 108 4.52 -11.45 0.40
CA ALA A 108 4.50 -12.82 -0.10
C ALA A 108 3.63 -12.96 -1.34
N TYR A 109 2.47 -12.30 -1.36
CA TYR A 109 1.59 -12.28 -2.54
C TYR A 109 2.23 -11.55 -3.73
N MET A 110 2.87 -10.41 -3.50
CA MET A 110 3.59 -9.67 -4.56
C MET A 110 4.78 -10.44 -5.12
N LEU A 111 5.42 -11.29 -4.32
CA LEU A 111 6.51 -12.17 -4.71
C LEU A 111 6.05 -13.38 -5.53
N GLN A 112 4.74 -13.71 -5.55
CA GLN A 112 4.26 -14.83 -6.35
C GLN A 112 4.56 -14.62 -7.85
N PRO A 113 5.12 -15.64 -8.53
CA PRO A 113 5.52 -15.53 -9.93
C PRO A 113 4.34 -15.21 -10.85
N SER A 114 3.13 -15.64 -10.49
CA SER A 114 1.88 -15.33 -11.20
C SER A 114 1.53 -13.82 -11.17
N VAL A 115 1.80 -13.15 -10.05
CA VAL A 115 1.54 -11.71 -9.89
C VAL A 115 2.64 -10.92 -10.59
N ARG A 116 3.91 -11.27 -10.34
CA ARG A 116 5.07 -10.65 -11.00
C ARG A 116 4.93 -10.71 -12.51
N SER A 117 4.67 -11.88 -13.08
CA SER A 117 4.52 -12.03 -14.53
C SER A 117 3.36 -11.21 -15.09
N ALA A 118 2.24 -11.03 -14.38
CA ALA A 118 1.13 -10.18 -14.83
C ALA A 118 1.53 -8.70 -15.00
N PHE A 119 2.37 -8.15 -14.10
CA PHE A 119 2.89 -6.79 -14.23
C PHE A 119 3.89 -6.63 -15.39
N PHE A 120 4.74 -7.63 -15.61
CA PHE A 120 5.73 -7.60 -16.71
C PHE A 120 5.10 -7.87 -18.09
N ARG A 121 4.07 -8.73 -18.18
CA ARG A 121 3.42 -9.10 -19.45
C ARG A 121 2.61 -7.96 -20.08
N ARG A 122 2.03 -7.07 -19.25
CA ARG A 122 1.24 -5.92 -19.73
C ARG A 122 2.12 -4.76 -20.23
N SER A 123 3.35 -4.69 -19.74
CA SER A 123 4.32 -3.64 -20.11
C SER A 123 5.03 -3.90 -21.44
N ALA A 124 4.87 -5.09 -22.02
CA ALA A 124 5.47 -5.49 -23.30
C ALA A 124 4.57 -5.20 -24.52
N HIS A 125 3.32 -4.78 -24.29
CA HIS A 125 2.35 -4.42 -25.35
C HIS A 125 1.97 -2.93 -25.34
N GLN A 126 2.68 -2.09 -24.58
CA GLN A 126 2.68 -0.64 -24.72
C GLN A 126 3.96 -0.20 -25.41
#